data_AF-A0A2V9MMW4-F1
#
_entry.id   AF-A0A2V9MMW4-F1
#
_cell.length_a   1.000
_cell.length_b   1.000
_cell.length_c   1.000
_cell.angle_alpha   90.00
_cell.angle_beta   90.00
_cell.angle_gamma   90.00
#
_symmetry.space_group_name_H-M   'P 1'
#
loop_
_entity.id
_entity.type
_entity.pdbx_description
1 polymer ?
#
loop_
_entity_poly.entity_id
_entity_poly.type
_entity_poly.pdbx_seq_one_letter_code
_entity_poly.pdbx_strand_id
1 'polypeptide(L)'
;GGHRELIRDGETGILFKAGNGKSLKESLQRALDDKTLIGRLTHQAYHWVCREREWKLTTEVYSKVYKLALGLMDSAATQLALTSLVTINSRNLI
;
A
#
# COMPACT_ATOMS: atom_id res chain seq x y z
N GLY A 1 5.32 11.01 -6.63
CA GLY A 1 5.00 9.62 -7.02
C GLY A 1 4.73 8.76 -5.80
N GLY A 2 4.24 7.53 -6.02
CA GLY A 2 3.54 6.65 -5.06
C GLY A 2 4.21 6.31 -3.72
N HIS A 3 5.44 6.75 -3.44
CA HIS A 3 6.02 6.63 -2.10
C HIS A 3 5.20 7.35 -1.02
N ARG A 4 4.53 8.47 -1.35
CA ARG A 4 3.65 9.19 -0.40
C ARG A 4 2.34 8.43 -0.10
N GLU A 5 1.91 7.55 -0.99
CA GLU A 5 0.73 6.70 -0.80
C GLU A 5 1.06 5.47 0.06
N LEU A 6 2.35 5.13 0.18
CA LEU A 6 2.84 3.95 0.90
C LEU A 6 3.54 4.28 2.21
N ILE A 7 4.04 5.51 2.38
CA ILE A 7 4.85 5.92 3.52
C ILE A 7 4.20 7.12 4.22
N ARG A 8 3.97 6.98 5.52
CA ARG A 8 3.62 8.07 6.44
C ARG A 8 4.90 8.56 7.10
N ASP A 9 5.26 9.80 6.81
CA ASP A 9 6.48 10.41 7.33
C ASP A 9 6.49 10.43 8.86
N GLY A 10 7.60 9.98 9.46
CA GLY A 10 7.76 9.89 10.92
C GLY A 10 7.04 8.72 11.60
N GLU A 11 6.20 7.98 10.87
CA GLU A 11 5.46 6.82 11.38
C GLU A 11 5.96 5.50 10.78
N THR A 12 5.93 5.39 9.45
CA THR A 12 6.31 4.17 8.71
C THR A 12 7.53 4.38 7.81
N GLY A 13 8.11 5.57 7.83
CA GLY A 13 9.35 5.88 7.13
C GLY A 13 9.73 7.35 7.25
N ILE A 14 10.74 7.78 6.50
CA ILE A 14 11.17 9.17 6.43
C ILE A 14 11.03 9.63 4.99
N LEU A 15 10.26 10.69 4.78
CA LEU A 15 10.16 11.37 3.49
C LEU A 15 11.19 12.51 3.43
N PHE A 16 11.59 12.85 2.20
CA PHE A 16 12.47 13.98 1.92
C PHE A 16 11.98 14.70 0.66
N LYS A 17 12.43 15.94 0.47
CA LYS A 17 12.04 16.74 -0.68
C LYS A 17 12.73 16.24 -1.95
N ALA A 18 11.94 15.83 -2.94
CA ALA A 18 12.45 15.40 -4.23
C ALA A 18 13.27 16.50 -4.92
N GLY A 19 14.36 16.11 -5.59
CA GLY A 19 15.28 17.05 -6.25
C GLY A 19 16.15 17.87 -5.29
N ASN A 20 16.06 17.65 -3.97
CA ASN A 20 16.85 18.35 -2.98
C ASN A 20 17.83 17.40 -2.27
N GLY A 21 19.10 17.43 -2.71
CA GLY A 21 20.16 16.62 -2.12
C GLY A 21 20.46 16.93 -0.65
N LYS A 22 20.25 18.18 -0.21
CA LYS A 22 20.41 18.55 1.21
C LYS A 22 19.35 17.85 2.07
N SER A 23 18.09 17.88 1.62
CA SER A 23 16.99 17.19 2.30
C SER A 23 17.22 15.68 2.38
N LEU A 24 17.74 15.07 1.31
CA LEU A 24 18.12 13.65 1.34
C LEU A 24 19.22 13.37 2.36
N LYS A 25 20.30 14.17 2.35
CA LYS A 25 21.41 14.03 3.31
C LYS A 25 20.91 14.11 4.75
N GLU A 26 20.08 15.11 5.07
CA GLU A 26 19.54 15.31 6.41
C GLU A 26 18.66 14.13 6.86
N SER A 27 17.82 13.60 5.96
CA SER A 27 16.99 12.43 6.26
C SER A 27 17.83 11.17 6.48
N LEU A 28 18.89 10.97 5.68
CA LEU A 28 19.83 9.85 5.87
C LEU A 28 20.60 9.98 7.18
N GLN A 29 21.09 11.18 7.50
CA GLN A 29 21.79 11.45 8.76
C GLN A 29 20.91 11.11 9.96
N ARG A 30 19.65 11.57 9.94
CA ARG A 30 18.66 11.26 10.97
C ARG A 30 18.40 9.75 11.10
N ALA A 31 18.34 9.04 9.98
CA ALA A 31 18.17 7.58 9.99
C ALA A 31 19.38 6.85 10.59
N LEU A 32 20.60 7.28 10.25
CA LEU A 32 21.82 6.60 10.68
C LEU A 32 22.18 6.90 12.14
N ASP A 33 21.91 8.12 12.60
CA ASP A 33 22.32 8.59 13.92
C ASP A 33 21.34 8.20 15.03
N ASP A 34 20.04 8.06 14.72
CA ASP A 34 19.00 7.72 15.69
C ASP A 34 18.49 6.28 15.51
N LYS A 35 19.18 5.33 16.15
CA LYS A 35 18.80 3.91 16.13
C LYS A 35 17.43 3.65 16.74
N THR A 36 17.02 4.44 17.73
CA THR A 36 15.73 4.29 18.39
C THR A 36 14.60 4.69 17.45
N LEU A 37 14.77 5.79 16.71
CA LEU A 37 13.87 6.21 15.64
C LEU A 37 13.74 5.10 14.59
N ILE A 38 14.85 4.60 14.04
CA ILE A 38 14.79 3.56 13.00
C ILE A 38 14.17 2.26 13.50
N GLY A 39 14.47 1.84 14.73
CA GLY A 39 13.82 0.67 15.33
C GLY A 39 12.30 0.85 15.39
N ARG A 40 11.84 2.01 15.85
CA ARG A 40 10.41 2.35 15.92
C ARG A 40 9.77 2.39 14.53
N LEU A 41 10.37 3.08 13.57
CA LEU A 41 9.85 3.19 12.20
C LEU A 41 9.75 1.81 11.54
N THR A 42 10.78 0.97 11.69
CA THR A 42 10.81 -0.39 11.12
C THR A 42 9.67 -1.24 11.68
N HIS A 43 9.49 -1.22 12.99
CA HIS A 43 8.42 -1.97 13.65
C HIS A 43 7.03 -1.52 13.19
N GLN A 44 6.79 -0.21 13.17
CA GLN A 44 5.51 0.35 12.72
C GLN A 44 5.23 0.08 11.24
N ALA A 45 6.26 0.23 10.39
CA ALA A 45 6.15 -0.05 8.96
C ALA A 45 5.80 -1.53 8.71
N TYR A 46 6.46 -2.45 9.40
CA TYR A 46 6.17 -3.88 9.31
C TYR A 46 4.71 -4.18 9.66
N HIS A 47 4.24 -3.70 10.82
CA HIS A 47 2.84 -3.91 11.23
C HIS A 47 1.83 -3.30 10.26
N TRP A 48 2.13 -2.12 9.70
CA TRP A 48 1.29 -1.47 8.72
C TRP A 48 1.20 -2.28 7.42
N VAL A 49 2.33 -2.77 6.88
CA VAL A 49 2.33 -3.61 5.67
C VAL A 49 1.58 -4.92 5.92
N CYS A 50 1.85 -5.62 7.03
CA CYS A 50 1.17 -6.87 7.34
C CYS A 50 -0.35 -6.71 7.46
N ARG A 51 -0.82 -5.56 7.96
CA ARG A 51 -2.26 -5.29 8.12
C ARG A 51 -2.92 -4.81 6.82
N GLU A 52 -2.30 -3.87 6.13
CA GLU A 52 -2.93 -3.13 5.02
C GLU A 52 -2.57 -3.66 3.62
N ARG A 53 -1.59 -4.57 3.55
CA ARG A 53 -1.05 -5.11 2.29
C ARG A 53 -0.97 -6.62 2.31
N GLU A 54 -1.94 -7.28 2.95
CA GLU A 54 -2.09 -8.73 2.83
C GLU A 54 -2.33 -9.08 1.35
N TRP A 55 -1.41 -9.84 0.77
CA TRP A 55 -1.44 -10.22 -0.65
C TRP A 55 -2.75 -10.91 -1.03
N LYS A 56 -3.33 -11.65 -0.08
CA LYS A 56 -4.63 -12.31 -0.24
C LYS A 56 -5.75 -11.32 -0.56
N LEU A 57 -5.82 -10.19 0.16
CA LEU A 57 -6.84 -9.16 -0.06
C LEU A 57 -6.69 -8.48 -1.44
N THR A 58 -5.45 -8.31 -1.91
CA THR A 58 -5.17 -7.65 -3.20
C THR A 58 -5.33 -8.62 -4.39
N THR A 59 -5.06 -9.92 -4.20
CA THR A 59 -5.16 -10.93 -5.27
C THR A 59 -6.55 -11.54 -5.42
N GLU A 60 -7.38 -11.54 -4.38
CA GLU A 60 -8.76 -12.05 -4.47
C GLU A 60 -9.60 -11.29 -5.51
N VAL A 61 -9.33 -10.00 -5.69
CA VAL A 61 -9.94 -9.16 -6.75
C VAL A 61 -9.65 -9.76 -8.13
N TYR A 62 -8.39 -10.13 -8.39
CA TYR A 62 -7.98 -10.74 -9.67
C TYR A 62 -8.58 -12.12 -9.87
N SER A 63 -8.71 -12.93 -8.80
CA SER A 63 -9.38 -14.23 -8.90
C SER A 63 -10.81 -14.10 -9.45
N LYS A 64 -11.56 -13.09 -9.00
CA LYS A 64 -12.92 -12.81 -9.49
C LYS A 64 -12.91 -12.35 -10.95
N VAL A 65 -12.02 -11.43 -11.31
CA VAL A 65 -11.88 -10.94 -12.70
C VAL A 65 -11.49 -12.07 -13.66
N TYR A 66 -10.56 -12.94 -13.27
CA TYR A 66 -10.16 -14.08 -14.11
C TYR A 66 -11.27 -15.13 -14.24
N LYS A 67 -12.03 -15.40 -13.17
CA LYS A 67 -13.20 -16.29 -13.26
C LYS A 67 -14.26 -15.74 -14.22
N LEU A 68 -14.48 -14.42 -14.21
CA LEU A 68 -15.36 -13.75 -15.17
C LEU A 68 -14.82 -13.88 -16.61
N ALA A 69 -13.55 -13.56 -16.84
CA ALA A 69 -12.93 -13.61 -18.17
C ALA A 69 -12.92 -15.03 -18.77
N LEU A 70 -12.83 -16.06 -17.92
CA LEU A 70 -12.87 -17.46 -18.31
C LEU A 70 -14.30 -18.03 -18.43
N GLY A 71 -15.35 -17.24 -18.17
CA GLY A 71 -16.74 -17.70 -18.21
C GLY A 71 -17.09 -18.69 -17.11
N LEU A 72 -16.32 -18.71 -16.01
CA LEU A 72 -16.48 -19.61 -14.87
C LEU A 72 -17.42 -19.05 -13.78
N MET A 73 -18.18 -18.00 -14.08
CA MET A 73 -19.19 -17.42 -13.18
C MET A 73 -20.57 -17.40 -13.83
N ASP A 74 -21.59 -17.69 -13.03
CA ASP A 74 -22.98 -17.68 -13.46
C ASP A 74 -23.51 -16.26 -13.71
N SER A 75 -24.44 -16.12 -14.65
CA SER A 75 -24.85 -14.81 -15.21
C SER A 75 -25.45 -13.83 -14.17
N ALA A 76 -26.17 -14.35 -13.16
CA ALA A 76 -26.72 -13.53 -12.08
C ALA A 76 -25.66 -13.07 -11.05
N ALA A 77 -24.61 -13.87 -10.83
CA ALA A 77 -23.50 -13.51 -9.92
C ALA A 77 -22.56 -12.45 -10.52
N THR A 78 -22.53 -12.38 -11.85
CA THR A 78 -21.67 -11.47 -12.61
C THR A 78 -22.05 -9.99 -12.40
N GLN A 79 -23.35 -9.68 -12.37
CA GLN A 79 -23.85 -8.31 -12.17
C GLN A 79 -23.51 -7.77 -10.76
N LEU A 80 -23.60 -8.61 -9.73
CA LEU A 80 -23.33 -8.24 -8.33
C LEU A 80 -21.82 -8.07 -8.05
N ALA A 81 -21.00 -8.90 -8.70
CA ALA A 81 -19.55 -8.85 -8.60
C ALA A 81 -18.96 -7.58 -9.24
N LEU A 82 -19.48 -7.14 -10.38
CA LEU A 82 -19.04 -5.91 -11.07
C LEU A 82 -19.26 -4.66 -10.20
N THR A 83 -20.42 -4.55 -9.53
CA THR A 83 -20.74 -3.43 -8.63
C THR A 83 -19.83 -3.40 -7.40
N SER A 84 -19.42 -4.57 -6.91
CA SER A 84 -18.55 -4.72 -5.74
C SER A 84 -17.08 -4.39 -6.05
N LEU A 85 -16.59 -4.76 -7.24
CA LEU A 85 -15.21 -4.50 -7.69
C LEU A 85 -14.95 -3.00 -7.91
N VAL A 86 -15.91 -2.25 -8.45
CA VAL A 86 -15.83 -0.79 -8.60
C VAL A 86 -15.76 -0.08 -7.24
N THR A 87 -16.47 -0.61 -6.23
CA THR A 87 -16.56 -0.03 -4.88
C THR A 87 -15.30 -0.30 -4.03
N ILE A 88 -14.66 -1.46 -4.18
CA ILE A 88 -13.42 -1.80 -3.47
C ILE A 88 -12.23 -1.00 -4.00
N ASN A 89 -12.15 -0.79 -5.32
CA ASN A 89 -11.04 -0.06 -5.92
C ASN A 89 -11.08 1.44 -5.61
N SER A 90 -12.27 1.99 -5.33
CA SER A 90 -12.44 3.40 -4.93
C SER A 90 -12.19 3.68 -3.44
N ARG A 91 -12.17 2.64 -2.58
CA ARG A 91 -11.81 2.78 -1.15
C ARG A 91 -10.32 2.60 -0.85
N ASN A 92 -9.55 2.02 -1.76
CA ASN A 92 -8.08 1.85 -1.65
C ASN A 92 -7.27 2.98 -2.33
N LEU A 93 -7.94 4.05 -2.75
CA LEU A 93 -7.37 5.17 -3.53
C LEU A 93 -7.39 6.52 -2.77
N ILE A 94 -7.44 6.50 -1.43
CA ILE A 94 -7.30 7.68 -0.56
C ILE A 94 -6.17 7.46 0.44
#